data_AF-A0A358N5D1-F1
#
_entry.id   AF-A0A358N5D1-F1
#
_cell.length_a   1.000
_cell.length_b   1.000
_cell.length_c   1.000
_cell.angle_alpha   90.00
_cell.angle_beta   90.00
_cell.angle_gamma   90.00
#
_symmetry.space_group_name_H-M   'P 1'
#
loop_
_entity.id
_entity.type
_entity.pdbx_description
1 polymer ?
#
loop_
_entity_poly.entity_id
_entity_poly.type
_entity_poly.pdbx_seq_one_letter_code
_entity_poly.pdbx_strand_id
1 'polypeptide(L)'
;MSAQGEAGAANGPYDTVPMHQKFGDGKMEARVVAAAKSYCAGGNSDPVMVRAYFQRFVPAKMTGPDALKELTPLMKDVNALLARSQRSNPFLGKAVADLLLPPMKALATGNYHPTARINAALILGRMDSAPANATGRVPPTPYLAALPTLVDVYKNENNLDGLRVAALLGLQRQVGLGFNQIPAAGRDQLRSMMTELLDSETPVNRTDKVHAYLQRYAVDILQQLGTSEDEGKELGVKLIGISIAPENEELIALHSAAKIGSLGGSLKGQVDKPEEVLEGWARLAHDAFQSEVQRLNALERTPPTPNQPVKPIDVLRPKVDKSNKSSGANLGGPEFDEGDDGGMGEMGGMGMEPGEGYGESLDEGMDDDEMGGMGGMFGGQTTSYKDQPAEVIGSRRYLNKVLQQLNLGATGSRTKGVPKTGGGLMLSVDEAKSDTVKDWVVKLDEVITALNSETLDDREKFLEGLDEQIVVLAALANIEAGEKKAEQPEGQGDAALGGDLLDGAQDPFADAPGAGTPAAPGNPA
;
A
#
# COMPACT_ATOMS: atom_id res chain seq x y z
N MET A 1 54.04 -15.19 16.45
CA MET A 1 53.46 -16.46 16.93
C MET A 1 52.87 -16.14 18.29
N SER A 2 51.56 -15.95 18.45
CA SER A 2 50.50 -16.91 18.14
C SER A 2 49.27 -16.23 17.53
N ALA A 3 48.70 -16.92 16.54
CA ALA A 3 47.44 -16.62 15.88
C ALA A 3 46.25 -17.21 16.66
N GLN A 4 45.04 -16.91 16.17
CA GLN A 4 43.69 -17.42 16.50
C GLN A 4 42.84 -16.40 17.30
N GLY A 5 41.66 -15.95 16.85
CA GLY A 5 40.83 -16.40 15.72
C GLY A 5 40.24 -15.23 14.95
N GLU A 6 40.43 -15.25 13.64
CA GLU A 6 39.53 -14.60 12.70
C GLU A 6 38.16 -15.27 12.84
N ALA A 7 37.18 -14.51 13.31
CA ALA A 7 35.79 -14.84 13.05
C ALA A 7 35.61 -14.75 11.53
N GLY A 8 35.61 -15.90 10.87
CA GLY A 8 35.24 -16.00 9.47
C GLY A 8 33.83 -15.46 9.32
N ALA A 9 33.72 -14.21 8.86
CA ALA A 9 32.50 -13.74 8.24
C ALA A 9 32.24 -14.71 7.09
N ALA A 10 31.14 -15.45 7.19
CA ALA A 10 30.65 -16.26 6.09
C ALA A 10 30.63 -15.35 4.85
N ASN A 11 31.43 -15.67 3.83
CA ASN A 11 31.32 -15.04 2.52
C ASN A 11 29.96 -15.43 1.95
N GLY A 12 28.93 -14.69 2.36
CA GLY A 12 27.59 -14.80 1.79
C GLY A 12 27.59 -14.30 0.35
N PRO A 13 26.53 -14.56 -0.41
CA PRO A 13 26.37 -14.09 -1.79
C PRO A 13 26.30 -12.56 -1.93
N TYR A 14 26.31 -11.82 -0.82
CA TYR A 14 26.15 -10.37 -0.77
C TYR A 14 27.32 -9.71 -0.04
N ASP A 15 27.69 -8.53 -0.53
CA ASP A 15 28.69 -7.67 0.09
C ASP A 15 28.18 -7.13 1.43
N THR A 16 29.11 -6.79 2.32
CA THR A 16 28.82 -6.12 3.59
C THR A 16 29.73 -4.92 3.77
N VAL A 17 29.18 -3.84 4.33
CA VAL A 17 29.96 -2.67 4.73
C VAL A 17 30.58 -2.95 6.09
N PRO A 18 31.93 -3.00 6.21
CA PRO A 18 32.56 -3.37 7.47
C PRO A 18 32.30 -2.32 8.55
N MET A 19 31.87 -2.77 9.72
CA MET A 19 31.73 -1.92 10.88
C MET A 19 33.11 -1.43 11.32
N HIS A 20 33.29 -0.11 11.43
CA HIS A 20 34.56 0.45 11.86
C HIS A 20 34.88 0.01 13.31
N GLN A 21 36.10 -0.46 13.57
CA GLN A 21 36.50 -1.08 14.85
C GLN A 21 36.10 -0.29 16.10
N LYS A 22 36.20 1.05 16.04
CA LYS A 22 35.79 1.96 17.12
C LYS A 22 34.32 1.85 17.55
N PHE A 23 33.44 1.26 16.75
CA PHE A 23 32.04 1.02 17.12
C PHE A 23 31.83 -0.24 17.99
N GLY A 24 32.83 -1.12 18.09
CA GLY A 24 32.73 -2.37 18.86
C GLY A 24 32.56 -2.20 20.37
N ASP A 25 32.95 -1.05 20.93
CA ASP A 25 32.93 -0.81 22.38
C ASP A 25 31.57 -0.29 22.92
N GLY A 26 30.55 -0.14 22.06
CA GLY A 26 29.19 0.36 22.39
C GLY A 26 29.09 1.84 22.80
N LYS A 27 30.12 2.37 23.49
CA LYS A 27 30.21 3.79 23.89
C LYS A 27 30.28 4.72 22.67
N MET A 28 30.98 4.31 21.61
CA MET A 28 31.08 5.10 20.39
C MET A 28 29.74 5.11 19.64
N GLU A 29 29.03 3.99 19.60
CA GLU A 29 27.69 3.90 19.03
C GLU A 29 26.74 4.90 19.72
N ALA A 30 26.65 4.85 21.04
CA ALA A 30 25.82 5.79 21.81
C ALA A 30 26.19 7.26 21.54
N ARG A 31 27.48 7.56 21.39
CA ARG A 31 27.96 8.92 21.08
C ARG A 31 27.57 9.38 19.67
N VAL A 32 27.70 8.54 18.65
CA VAL A 32 27.30 8.94 17.28
C VAL A 32 25.78 9.07 17.15
N VAL A 33 25.02 8.20 17.83
CA VAL A 33 23.55 8.28 17.88
C VAL A 33 23.11 9.56 18.58
N ALA A 34 23.69 9.89 19.74
CA ALA A 34 23.39 11.12 20.47
C ALA A 34 23.75 12.37 19.64
N ALA A 35 24.90 12.34 18.95
CA ALA A 35 25.33 13.43 18.09
C ALA A 35 24.34 13.65 16.92
N ALA A 36 23.93 12.58 16.24
CA ALA A 36 22.94 12.65 15.17
C ALA A 36 21.59 13.17 15.67
N LYS A 37 21.09 12.67 16.82
CA LYS A 37 19.86 13.17 17.46
C LYS A 37 19.93 14.67 17.76
N SER A 38 21.03 15.14 18.33
CA SER A 38 21.24 16.55 18.67
C SER A 38 21.36 17.43 17.43
N TYR A 39 22.09 16.96 16.40
CA TYR A 39 22.24 17.66 15.13
C TYR A 39 20.90 17.78 14.39
N CYS A 40 20.14 16.70 14.25
CA CYS A 40 18.83 16.75 13.60
C CYS A 40 17.81 17.59 14.37
N ALA A 41 17.97 17.75 15.69
CA ALA A 41 17.07 18.55 16.51
C ALA A 41 17.28 20.06 16.34
N GLY A 42 18.53 20.51 16.28
CA GLY A 42 18.86 21.94 16.35
C GLY A 42 20.20 22.34 15.75
N GLY A 43 20.85 21.46 14.98
CA GLY A 43 22.11 21.75 14.28
C GLY A 43 23.37 21.78 15.16
N ASN A 44 23.21 21.67 16.48
CA ASN A 44 24.32 21.75 17.43
C ASN A 44 24.88 20.35 17.71
N SER A 45 25.96 19.96 17.03
CA SER A 45 26.72 18.75 17.40
C SER A 45 28.11 18.72 16.77
N ASP A 46 28.93 17.74 17.14
CA ASP A 46 30.22 17.47 16.50
C ASP A 46 30.00 16.94 15.06
N PRO A 47 30.38 17.71 14.01
CA PRO A 47 30.15 17.31 12.62
C PRO A 47 30.83 15.98 12.25
N VAL A 48 31.93 15.62 12.93
CA VAL A 48 32.64 14.36 12.70
C VAL A 48 31.79 13.19 13.18
N MET A 49 31.12 13.33 14.31
CA MET A 49 30.27 12.27 14.88
C MET A 49 28.98 12.10 14.09
N VAL A 50 28.38 13.21 13.64
CA VAL A 50 27.21 13.19 12.76
C VAL A 50 27.54 12.50 11.44
N ARG A 51 28.68 12.85 10.83
CA ARG A 51 29.16 12.18 9.62
C ARG A 51 29.43 10.70 9.86
N ALA A 52 30.05 10.34 10.99
CA ALA A 52 30.30 8.95 11.35
C ALA A 52 29.01 8.14 11.51
N TYR A 53 27.94 8.74 12.04
CA TYR A 53 26.63 8.10 12.11
C TYR A 53 26.08 7.80 10.70
N PHE A 54 25.83 8.83 9.89
CA PHE A 54 25.15 8.67 8.61
C PHE A 54 25.98 7.96 7.53
N GLN A 55 27.30 8.17 7.50
CA GLN A 55 28.17 7.64 6.43
C GLN A 55 28.83 6.31 6.76
N ARG A 56 28.89 5.90 8.02
CA ARG A 56 29.61 4.68 8.43
C ARG A 56 28.74 3.74 9.25
N PHE A 57 28.13 4.24 10.32
CA PHE A 57 27.36 3.40 11.24
C PHE A 57 26.09 2.85 10.59
N VAL A 58 25.25 3.72 10.00
CA VAL A 58 24.00 3.32 9.34
C VAL A 58 24.23 2.27 8.25
N PRO A 59 25.08 2.50 7.22
CA PRO A 59 25.27 1.50 6.16
C PRO A 59 25.88 0.19 6.70
N ALA A 60 26.79 0.24 7.66
CA ALA A 60 27.36 -0.97 8.26
C ALA A 60 26.32 -1.80 9.03
N LYS A 61 25.42 -1.16 9.79
CA LYS A 61 24.32 -1.87 10.47
C LYS A 61 23.30 -2.43 9.48
N MET A 62 23.02 -1.72 8.37
CA MET A 62 22.09 -2.18 7.34
C MET A 62 22.55 -3.45 6.62
N THR A 63 23.87 -3.66 6.52
CA THR A 63 24.46 -4.81 5.80
C THR A 63 25.14 -5.82 6.73
N GLY A 64 25.13 -5.59 8.04
CA GLY A 64 25.81 -6.44 9.01
C GLY A 64 25.13 -7.80 9.19
N PRO A 65 25.75 -8.74 9.91
CA PRO A 65 25.21 -10.09 10.13
C PRO A 65 23.86 -10.07 10.86
N ASP A 66 23.66 -9.10 11.76
CA ASP A 66 22.42 -8.92 12.52
C ASP A 66 21.41 -8.00 11.84
N ALA A 67 21.65 -7.58 10.59
CA ALA A 67 20.81 -6.64 9.87
C ALA A 67 19.34 -7.08 9.85
N LEU A 68 19.04 -8.35 9.58
CA LEU A 68 17.65 -8.81 9.54
C LEU A 68 16.86 -8.63 10.85
N LYS A 69 17.56 -8.56 12.00
CA LYS A 69 16.94 -8.32 13.31
C LYS A 69 16.90 -6.84 13.67
N GLU A 70 17.98 -6.11 13.38
CA GLU A 70 18.17 -4.72 13.82
C GLU A 70 17.72 -3.68 12.78
N LEU A 71 17.40 -4.09 11.55
CA LEU A 71 17.10 -3.16 10.47
C LEU A 71 15.79 -2.41 10.71
N THR A 72 14.72 -3.06 11.15
CA THR A 72 13.46 -2.36 11.43
C THR A 72 13.62 -1.23 12.47
N PRO A 73 14.18 -1.46 13.68
CA PRO A 73 14.38 -0.38 14.63
C PRO A 73 15.40 0.67 14.14
N LEU A 74 16.45 0.25 13.41
CA LEU A 74 17.40 1.19 12.81
C LEU A 74 16.71 2.12 11.80
N MET A 75 15.87 1.58 10.92
CA MET A 75 15.17 2.34 9.90
C MET A 75 14.15 3.29 10.50
N LYS A 76 13.45 2.87 11.56
CA LYS A 76 12.58 3.76 12.36
C LYS A 76 13.37 4.95 12.91
N ASP A 77 14.53 4.70 13.52
CA ASP A 77 15.40 5.74 14.06
C ASP A 77 15.92 6.69 12.97
N VAL A 78 16.41 6.15 11.84
CA VAL A 78 16.92 6.95 10.72
C VAL A 78 15.80 7.80 10.11
N ASN A 79 14.61 7.24 9.91
CA ASN A 79 13.45 7.97 9.39
C ASN A 79 13.01 9.08 10.36
N ALA A 80 12.98 8.80 11.67
CA ALA A 80 12.67 9.81 12.68
C ALA A 80 13.69 10.95 12.70
N LEU A 81 14.98 10.64 12.55
CA LEU A 81 16.05 11.62 12.45
C LEU A 81 15.97 12.45 11.16
N LEU A 82 15.68 11.81 10.04
CA LEU A 82 15.49 12.48 8.75
C LEU A 82 14.31 13.44 8.83
N ALA A 83 13.13 12.96 9.23
CA ALA A 83 11.92 13.77 9.40
C ALA A 83 12.13 14.93 10.37
N ARG A 84 12.84 14.70 11.49
CA ARG A 84 13.20 15.75 12.44
C ARG A 84 14.09 16.82 11.82
N SER A 85 15.15 16.41 11.11
CA SER A 85 16.06 17.35 10.45
C SER A 85 15.36 18.21 9.39
N GLN A 86 14.38 17.63 8.69
CA GLN A 86 13.58 18.29 7.67
C GLN A 86 12.52 19.23 8.27
N ARG A 87 12.12 19.07 9.54
CA ARG A 87 11.15 19.96 10.21
C ARG A 87 11.82 21.08 11.01
N SER A 88 13.00 20.82 11.59
CA SER A 88 13.61 21.72 12.57
C SER A 88 14.20 23.00 11.96
N ASN A 89 14.91 22.91 10.84
CA ASN A 89 15.57 24.08 10.23
C ASN A 89 15.75 23.89 8.71
N PRO A 90 15.49 24.91 7.88
CA PRO A 90 15.65 24.84 6.42
C PRO A 90 16.93 24.22 5.89
N PHE A 91 18.07 24.45 6.56
CA PHE A 91 19.36 23.97 6.08
C PHE A 91 19.73 22.55 6.54
N LEU A 92 19.11 22.07 7.63
CA LEU A 92 19.48 20.78 8.23
C LEU A 92 18.99 19.59 7.40
N GLY A 93 17.77 19.67 6.83
CA GLY A 93 17.25 18.64 5.94
C GLY A 93 18.19 18.38 4.76
N LYS A 94 18.63 19.44 4.08
CA LYS A 94 19.61 19.33 2.99
C LYS A 94 20.95 18.77 3.48
N ALA A 95 21.48 19.24 4.61
CA ALA A 95 22.76 18.78 5.12
C ALA A 95 22.76 17.29 5.48
N VAL A 96 21.67 16.78 6.08
CA VAL A 96 21.50 15.35 6.36
C VAL A 96 21.32 14.55 5.07
N ALA A 97 20.57 15.06 4.09
CA ALA A 97 20.44 14.44 2.77
C ALA A 97 21.79 14.34 2.04
N ASP A 98 22.61 15.41 2.07
CA ASP A 98 23.96 15.42 1.50
C ASP A 98 24.87 14.36 2.16
N LEU A 99 24.70 14.10 3.46
CA LEU A 99 25.45 13.07 4.19
C LEU A 99 24.98 11.64 3.86
N LEU A 100 23.67 11.43 3.69
CA LEU A 100 23.06 10.14 3.41
C LEU A 100 23.14 9.74 1.93
N LEU A 101 23.18 10.68 0.99
CA LEU A 101 23.13 10.38 -0.45
C LEU A 101 24.24 9.41 -0.89
N PRO A 102 25.54 9.65 -0.61
CA PRO A 102 26.61 8.75 -1.06
C PRO A 102 26.47 7.29 -0.56
N PRO A 103 26.31 7.02 0.76
CA PRO A 103 26.19 5.65 1.23
C PRO A 103 24.89 4.98 0.74
N MET A 104 23.76 5.70 0.70
CA MET A 104 22.50 5.10 0.24
C MET A 104 22.53 4.79 -1.26
N LYS A 105 23.17 5.64 -2.08
CA LYS A 105 23.41 5.35 -3.49
C LYS A 105 24.23 4.07 -3.68
N ALA A 106 25.32 3.94 -2.92
CA ALA A 106 26.18 2.75 -2.99
C ALA A 106 25.42 1.49 -2.60
N LEU A 107 24.60 1.55 -1.54
CA LEU A 107 23.78 0.42 -1.11
C LEU A 107 22.72 0.05 -2.13
N ALA A 108 21.96 1.01 -2.67
CA ALA A 108 20.86 0.71 -3.61
C ALA A 108 21.35 0.06 -4.91
N THR A 109 22.53 0.47 -5.40
CA THR A 109 23.09 0.05 -6.69
C THR A 109 24.09 -1.11 -6.60
N GLY A 110 24.65 -1.38 -5.41
CA GLY A 110 25.65 -2.44 -5.20
C GLY A 110 25.06 -3.84 -4.97
N ASN A 111 25.96 -4.82 -4.82
CA ASN A 111 25.61 -6.22 -4.54
C ASN A 111 25.39 -6.47 -3.04
N TYR A 112 24.40 -5.80 -2.44
CA TYR A 112 24.04 -5.97 -1.03
C TYR A 112 22.77 -6.80 -0.87
N HIS A 113 22.50 -7.26 0.35
CA HIS A 113 21.27 -7.98 0.66
C HIS A 113 20.03 -7.17 0.23
N PRO A 114 19.01 -7.79 -0.40
CA PRO A 114 17.83 -7.10 -0.93
C PRO A 114 17.17 -6.13 0.05
N THR A 115 17.02 -6.53 1.32
CA THR A 115 16.43 -5.69 2.36
C THR A 115 17.20 -4.39 2.60
N ALA A 116 18.54 -4.42 2.53
CA ALA A 116 19.36 -3.22 2.66
C ALA A 116 19.22 -2.30 1.44
N ARG A 117 19.19 -2.89 0.24
CA ARG A 117 19.02 -2.16 -1.04
C ARG A 117 17.67 -1.45 -1.10
N ILE A 118 16.59 -2.14 -0.73
CA ILE A 118 15.22 -1.61 -0.68
C ILE A 118 15.16 -0.43 0.29
N ASN A 119 15.66 -0.60 1.52
CA ASN A 119 15.65 0.47 2.51
C ASN A 119 16.49 1.68 2.09
N ALA A 120 17.61 1.47 1.41
CA ALA A 120 18.40 2.56 0.86
C ALA A 120 17.63 3.34 -0.22
N ALA A 121 16.92 2.66 -1.12
CA ALA A 121 16.05 3.30 -2.11
C ALA A 121 14.89 4.08 -1.45
N LEU A 122 14.26 3.52 -0.41
CA LEU A 122 13.21 4.21 0.35
C LEU A 122 13.74 5.48 1.04
N ILE A 123 14.92 5.42 1.66
CA ILE A 123 15.56 6.60 2.25
C ILE A 123 15.81 7.66 1.17
N LEU A 124 16.39 7.27 0.02
CA LEU A 124 16.65 8.18 -1.10
C LEU A 124 15.37 8.89 -1.59
N GLY A 125 14.24 8.17 -1.66
CA GLY A 125 12.95 8.74 -2.04
C GLY A 125 12.40 9.77 -1.05
N ARG A 126 12.69 9.61 0.25
CA ARG A 126 12.14 10.43 1.35
C ARG A 126 12.97 11.69 1.68
N MET A 127 14.14 11.87 1.08
CA MET A 127 14.99 13.03 1.36
C MET A 127 14.39 14.34 0.84
N ASP A 128 14.61 15.42 1.57
CA ASP A 128 14.14 16.78 1.25
C ASP A 128 15.28 17.77 1.35
N SER A 129 15.33 18.71 0.42
CA SER A 129 16.22 19.86 0.49
C SER A 129 15.64 21.01 1.30
N ALA A 130 14.32 21.09 1.47
CA ALA A 130 13.66 22.11 2.27
C ALA A 130 12.42 21.59 3.03
N PRO A 131 12.15 22.07 4.25
CA PRO A 131 10.97 21.75 5.04
C PRO A 131 9.67 22.11 4.33
N ALA A 132 8.59 21.44 4.73
CA ALA A 132 7.25 21.96 4.53
C ALA A 132 7.07 23.25 5.38
N ASN A 133 6.40 24.26 4.81
CA ASN A 133 5.99 25.45 5.54
C ASN A 133 4.47 25.42 5.70
N ALA A 134 4.00 24.93 6.86
CA ALA A 134 2.58 24.82 7.16
C ALA A 134 1.84 26.18 7.15
N THR A 135 2.48 27.23 7.67
CA THR A 135 1.90 28.59 7.71
C THR A 135 1.73 29.16 6.30
N GLY A 136 2.72 28.93 5.44
CA GLY A 136 2.68 29.35 4.03
C GLY A 136 1.94 28.38 3.11
N ARG A 137 1.45 27.24 3.62
CA ARG A 137 0.90 26.12 2.83
C ARG A 137 1.84 25.69 1.69
N VAL A 138 3.15 25.75 1.92
CA VAL A 138 4.15 25.32 0.94
C VAL A 138 4.57 23.89 1.29
N PRO A 139 4.46 22.93 0.35
CA PRO A 139 4.90 21.56 0.57
C PRO A 139 6.43 21.48 0.72
N PRO A 140 6.98 20.37 1.26
CA PRO A 140 8.41 20.18 1.32
C PRO A 140 9.01 20.11 -0.08
N THR A 141 10.27 20.52 -0.22
CA THR A 141 11.00 20.41 -1.49
C THR A 141 11.82 19.13 -1.50
N PRO A 142 11.56 18.18 -2.43
CA PRO A 142 12.27 16.92 -2.47
C PRO A 142 13.73 17.11 -2.89
N TYR A 143 14.60 16.24 -2.40
CA TYR A 143 16.03 16.31 -2.68
C TYR A 143 16.34 15.70 -4.06
N LEU A 144 16.30 16.52 -5.11
CA LEU A 144 16.44 16.09 -6.50
C LEU A 144 17.76 15.37 -6.85
N ALA A 145 18.84 15.53 -6.06
CA ALA A 145 20.09 14.84 -6.35
C ALA A 145 19.99 13.30 -6.16
N ALA A 146 18.94 12.81 -5.51
CA ALA A 146 18.61 11.38 -5.45
C ALA A 146 17.96 10.86 -6.75
N LEU A 147 17.34 11.74 -7.56
CA LEU A 147 16.55 11.35 -8.73
C LEU A 147 17.31 10.45 -9.72
N PRO A 148 18.57 10.75 -10.14
CA PRO A 148 19.29 9.89 -11.07
C PRO A 148 19.48 8.47 -10.53
N THR A 149 19.73 8.33 -9.23
CA THR A 149 19.92 7.01 -8.61
C THR A 149 18.63 6.21 -8.60
N LEU A 150 17.49 6.85 -8.31
CA LEU A 150 16.18 6.18 -8.34
C LEU A 150 15.83 5.73 -9.77
N VAL A 151 16.13 6.56 -10.78
CA VAL A 151 15.97 6.20 -12.19
C VAL A 151 16.85 5.00 -12.56
N ASP A 152 18.12 5.01 -12.18
CA ASP A 152 19.05 3.91 -12.49
C ASP A 152 18.61 2.59 -11.84
N VAL A 153 18.13 2.64 -10.59
CA VAL A 153 17.61 1.47 -9.88
C VAL A 153 16.35 0.93 -10.55
N TYR A 154 15.45 1.80 -11.01
CA TYR A 154 14.24 1.37 -11.70
C TYR A 154 14.52 0.76 -13.08
N LYS A 155 15.41 1.39 -13.87
CA LYS A 155 15.76 0.96 -15.23
C LYS A 155 16.42 -0.41 -15.31
N ASN A 156 17.12 -0.81 -14.26
CA ASN A 156 17.77 -2.10 -14.25
C ASN A 156 16.73 -3.22 -14.03
N GLU A 157 16.34 -3.89 -15.11
CA GLU A 157 15.38 -4.99 -15.10
C GLU A 157 15.83 -6.20 -14.29
N ASN A 158 17.14 -6.37 -14.06
CA ASN A 158 17.68 -7.43 -13.21
C ASN A 158 17.46 -7.16 -11.71
N ASN A 159 16.98 -5.97 -11.34
CA ASN A 159 16.63 -5.68 -9.96
C ASN A 159 15.35 -6.39 -9.56
N LEU A 160 15.32 -6.84 -8.30
CA LEU A 160 14.14 -7.41 -7.67
C LEU A 160 12.96 -6.42 -7.72
N ASP A 161 11.75 -6.93 -7.92
CA ASP A 161 10.55 -6.09 -8.03
C ASP A 161 10.35 -5.18 -6.81
N GLY A 162 10.60 -5.68 -5.60
CA GLY A 162 10.53 -4.85 -4.38
C GLY A 162 11.49 -3.65 -4.38
N LEU A 163 12.66 -3.79 -5.02
CA LEU A 163 13.60 -2.68 -5.19
C LEU A 163 13.14 -1.70 -6.27
N ARG A 164 12.57 -2.19 -7.37
CA ARG A 164 11.98 -1.35 -8.43
C ARG A 164 10.78 -0.56 -7.90
N VAL A 165 9.93 -1.18 -7.08
CA VAL A 165 8.82 -0.53 -6.37
C VAL A 165 9.32 0.57 -5.44
N ALA A 166 10.35 0.29 -4.61
CA ALA A 166 10.92 1.31 -3.74
C ALA A 166 11.47 2.52 -4.51
N ALA A 167 12.05 2.28 -5.70
CA ALA A 167 12.47 3.34 -6.59
C ALA A 167 11.28 4.13 -7.16
N LEU A 168 10.23 3.44 -7.64
CA LEU A 168 9.00 4.05 -8.17
C LEU A 168 8.30 4.94 -7.12
N LEU A 169 8.20 4.50 -5.87
CA LEU A 169 7.67 5.30 -4.76
C LEU A 169 8.46 6.61 -4.58
N GLY A 170 9.79 6.51 -4.63
CA GLY A 170 10.65 7.69 -4.61
C GLY A 170 10.45 8.60 -5.81
N LEU A 171 10.31 8.04 -7.02
CA LEU A 171 10.06 8.79 -8.25
C LEU A 171 8.72 9.52 -8.22
N GLN A 172 7.65 8.86 -7.79
CA GLN A 172 6.32 9.45 -7.61
C GLN A 172 6.38 10.68 -6.69
N ARG A 173 7.06 10.56 -5.54
CA ARG A 173 7.21 11.69 -4.64
C ARG A 173 8.01 12.84 -5.27
N GLN A 174 9.10 12.53 -5.97
CA GLN A 174 9.96 13.53 -6.61
C GLN A 174 9.20 14.28 -7.71
N VAL A 175 8.35 13.60 -8.48
CA VAL A 175 7.49 14.22 -9.49
C VAL A 175 6.40 15.05 -8.82
N GLY A 176 5.66 14.50 -7.86
CA GLY A 176 4.52 15.18 -7.23
C GLY A 176 4.89 16.45 -6.46
N LEU A 177 6.07 16.48 -5.82
CA LEU A 177 6.52 17.65 -5.05
C LEU A 177 7.56 18.51 -5.76
N GLY A 178 8.35 17.91 -6.65
CA GLY A 178 9.52 18.52 -7.29
C GLY A 178 9.30 18.85 -8.77
N PHE A 179 8.10 18.71 -9.30
CA PHE A 179 7.78 18.85 -10.73
C PHE A 179 8.49 20.03 -11.42
N ASN A 180 8.36 21.23 -10.84
CA ASN A 180 8.92 22.48 -11.41
C ASN A 180 10.46 22.54 -11.40
N GLN A 181 11.11 21.67 -10.64
CA GLN A 181 12.55 21.62 -10.48
C GLN A 181 13.19 20.53 -11.36
N ILE A 182 12.39 19.59 -11.89
CA ILE A 182 12.87 18.57 -12.81
C ILE A 182 13.03 19.21 -14.20
N PRO A 183 14.23 19.14 -14.83
CA PRO A 183 14.44 19.65 -16.18
C PRO A 183 13.49 19.00 -17.20
N ALA A 184 13.14 19.73 -18.27
CA ALA A 184 12.24 19.22 -19.32
C ALA A 184 12.66 17.83 -19.85
N ALA A 185 13.94 17.67 -20.22
CA ALA A 185 14.47 16.37 -20.66
C ALA A 185 14.31 15.24 -19.62
N GLY A 186 14.41 15.55 -18.33
CA GLY A 186 14.18 14.58 -17.26
C GLY A 186 12.72 14.17 -17.15
N ARG A 187 11.79 15.12 -17.34
CA ARG A 187 10.34 14.86 -17.38
C ARG A 187 9.97 14.00 -18.58
N ASP A 188 10.53 14.30 -19.76
CA ASP A 188 10.28 13.53 -20.98
C ASP A 188 10.79 12.09 -20.85
N GLN A 189 11.97 11.90 -20.23
CA GLN A 189 12.51 10.58 -19.93
C GLN A 189 11.60 9.81 -18.97
N LEU A 190 11.14 10.44 -17.88
CA LEU A 190 10.22 9.81 -16.94
C LEU A 190 8.89 9.43 -17.61
N ARG A 191 8.36 10.32 -18.45
CA ARG A 191 7.13 10.06 -19.22
C ARG A 191 7.32 8.83 -20.12
N SER A 192 8.39 8.77 -20.90
CA SER A 192 8.69 7.63 -21.76
C SER A 192 8.75 6.31 -20.98
N MET A 193 9.48 6.28 -19.86
CA MET A 193 9.62 5.06 -19.05
C MET A 193 8.29 4.60 -18.42
N MET A 194 7.47 5.55 -17.95
CA MET A 194 6.19 5.20 -17.34
C MET A 194 5.15 4.80 -18.39
N THR A 195 5.16 5.42 -19.56
CA THR A 195 4.33 4.98 -20.70
C THR A 195 4.70 3.55 -21.10
N GLU A 196 6.00 3.26 -21.23
CA GLU A 196 6.52 1.92 -21.52
C GLU A 196 6.09 0.88 -20.48
N LEU A 197 6.18 1.20 -19.18
CA LEU A 197 5.71 0.30 -18.11
C LEU A 197 4.19 0.06 -18.18
N LEU A 198 3.43 1.09 -18.56
CA LEU A 198 1.99 0.98 -18.68
C LEU A 198 1.57 0.18 -19.93
N ASP A 199 2.39 0.17 -20.99
CA ASP A 199 2.16 -0.59 -22.23
C ASP A 199 2.78 -1.99 -22.22
N SER A 200 3.73 -2.27 -21.33
CA SER A 200 4.45 -3.54 -21.30
C SER A 200 3.54 -4.69 -20.86
N GLU A 201 3.71 -5.85 -21.49
CA GLU A 201 3.14 -7.11 -21.01
C GLU A 201 3.80 -7.56 -19.70
N THR A 202 3.13 -8.44 -18.94
CA THR A 202 3.69 -9.05 -17.74
C THR A 202 4.96 -9.84 -18.09
N PRO A 203 6.13 -9.50 -17.52
CA PRO A 203 7.35 -10.28 -17.73
C PRO A 203 7.20 -11.71 -17.21
N VAL A 204 7.84 -12.68 -17.88
CA VAL A 204 7.76 -14.13 -17.57
C VAL A 204 8.12 -14.45 -16.11
N ASN A 205 8.99 -13.64 -15.49
CA ASN A 205 9.45 -13.81 -14.11
C ASN A 205 8.59 -13.05 -13.08
N ARG A 206 7.43 -12.52 -13.46
CA ARG A 206 6.54 -11.71 -12.61
C ARG A 206 5.10 -12.21 -12.73
N THR A 207 4.33 -12.09 -11.65
CA THR A 207 2.88 -12.34 -11.69
C THR A 207 2.12 -11.09 -12.16
N ASP A 208 0.95 -11.30 -12.77
CA ASP A 208 0.11 -10.18 -13.26
C ASP A 208 -0.24 -9.19 -12.14
N LYS A 209 -0.53 -9.70 -10.93
CA LYS A 209 -0.77 -8.87 -9.74
C LYS A 209 0.39 -7.95 -9.38
N VAL A 210 1.62 -8.46 -9.41
CA VAL A 210 2.81 -7.64 -9.14
C VAL A 210 3.02 -6.64 -10.26
N HIS A 211 2.80 -7.05 -11.52
CA HIS A 211 2.92 -6.15 -12.67
C HIS A 211 1.93 -4.98 -12.58
N ALA A 212 0.66 -5.28 -12.34
CA ALA A 212 -0.41 -4.31 -12.12
C ALA A 212 -0.08 -3.34 -10.96
N TYR A 213 0.54 -3.84 -9.88
CA TYR A 213 1.00 -2.99 -8.77
C TYR A 213 2.07 -1.99 -9.20
N LEU A 214 3.02 -2.37 -10.06
CA LEU A 214 4.00 -1.43 -10.62
C LEU A 214 3.35 -0.44 -11.59
N GLN A 215 2.41 -0.89 -12.43
CA GLN A 215 1.70 -0.03 -13.38
C GLN A 215 0.91 1.09 -12.68
N ARG A 216 0.39 0.87 -11.47
CA ARG A 216 -0.28 1.93 -10.69
C ARG A 216 0.62 3.14 -10.42
N TYR A 217 1.89 2.89 -10.09
CA TYR A 217 2.88 3.95 -9.92
C TYR A 217 3.14 4.68 -11.24
N ALA A 218 3.15 3.97 -12.37
CA ALA A 218 3.28 4.61 -13.68
C ALA A 218 2.10 5.55 -13.97
N VAL A 219 0.87 5.13 -13.69
CA VAL A 219 -0.33 5.98 -13.83
C VAL A 219 -0.20 7.25 -12.97
N ASP A 220 0.20 7.11 -11.71
CA ASP A 220 0.33 8.24 -10.80
C ASP A 220 1.41 9.23 -11.23
N ILE A 221 2.57 8.71 -11.68
CA ILE A 221 3.66 9.54 -12.18
C ILE A 221 3.25 10.23 -13.49
N LEU A 222 2.64 9.53 -14.44
CA LEU A 222 2.18 10.11 -15.71
C LEU A 222 1.15 11.21 -15.48
N GLN A 223 0.22 11.00 -14.56
CA GLN A 223 -0.77 12.02 -14.21
C GLN A 223 -0.12 13.30 -13.68
N GLN A 224 0.88 13.17 -12.80
CA GLN A 224 1.60 14.32 -12.25
C GLN A 224 2.54 14.98 -13.27
N LEU A 225 3.00 14.22 -14.27
CA LEU A 225 3.83 14.73 -15.37
C LEU A 225 3.02 15.40 -16.49
N GLY A 226 1.71 15.13 -16.59
CA GLY A 226 0.83 15.72 -17.59
C GLY A 226 0.80 17.24 -17.49
N THR A 227 1.38 17.92 -18.48
CA THR A 227 1.52 19.39 -18.49
C THR A 227 0.60 20.09 -19.45
N SER A 228 0.18 19.40 -20.51
CA SER A 228 -0.72 19.92 -21.52
C SER A 228 -2.07 19.24 -21.44
N GLU A 229 -3.09 19.94 -21.93
CA GLU A 229 -4.43 19.38 -22.07
C GLU A 229 -4.42 18.11 -22.96
N ASP A 230 -3.56 18.08 -23.98
CA ASP A 230 -3.43 16.95 -24.91
C ASP A 230 -2.77 15.72 -24.26
N GLU A 231 -1.75 15.91 -23.42
CA GLU A 231 -1.15 14.81 -22.64
C GLU A 231 -2.16 14.22 -21.65
N GLY A 232 -3.03 15.05 -21.06
CA GLY A 232 -4.12 14.60 -20.19
C GLY A 232 -5.19 13.80 -20.95
N LYS A 233 -5.49 14.20 -22.20
CA LYS A 233 -6.41 13.46 -23.09
C LYS A 233 -5.87 12.08 -23.43
N GLU A 234 -4.64 12.00 -23.92
CA GLU A 234 -4.00 10.73 -24.30
C GLU A 234 -3.94 9.76 -23.11
N LEU A 235 -3.56 10.26 -21.93
CA LEU A 235 -3.55 9.46 -20.71
C LEU A 235 -4.96 8.97 -20.36
N GLY A 236 -5.97 9.84 -20.38
CA GLY A 236 -7.32 9.42 -19.98
C GLY A 236 -7.96 8.43 -20.95
N VAL A 237 -7.75 8.55 -22.27
CA VAL A 237 -8.18 7.54 -23.25
C VAL A 237 -7.54 6.19 -22.93
N LYS A 238 -6.23 6.19 -22.62
CA LYS A 238 -5.51 4.98 -22.23
C LYS A 238 -6.04 4.37 -20.93
N LEU A 239 -6.32 5.18 -19.91
CA LEU A 239 -6.89 4.71 -18.64
C LEU A 239 -8.29 4.12 -18.80
N ILE A 240 -9.12 4.69 -19.70
CA ILE A 240 -10.42 4.12 -20.04
C ILE A 240 -10.23 2.72 -20.63
N GLY A 241 -9.35 2.58 -21.63
CA GLY A 241 -9.04 1.28 -22.25
C GLY A 241 -8.57 0.24 -21.24
N ILE A 242 -7.66 0.62 -20.33
CA ILE A 242 -7.17 -0.27 -19.26
C ILE A 242 -8.30 -0.68 -18.30
N SER A 243 -9.21 0.24 -17.97
CA SER A 243 -10.28 0.01 -16.99
C SER A 243 -11.41 -0.90 -17.48
N ILE A 244 -11.56 -1.07 -18.79
CA ILE A 244 -12.64 -1.87 -19.40
C ILE A 244 -12.16 -3.21 -19.98
N ALA A 245 -10.85 -3.36 -20.17
CA ALA A 245 -10.24 -4.56 -20.74
C ALA A 245 -10.34 -5.75 -19.76
N PRO A 246 -11.04 -6.85 -20.11
CA PRO A 246 -11.26 -7.98 -19.21
C PRO A 246 -10.00 -8.78 -18.89
N GLU A 247 -8.96 -8.67 -19.71
CA GLU A 247 -7.66 -9.30 -19.52
C GLU A 247 -6.80 -8.63 -18.43
N ASN A 248 -7.13 -7.38 -18.05
CA ASN A 248 -6.36 -6.65 -17.07
C ASN A 248 -6.71 -7.07 -15.64
N GLU A 249 -5.69 -7.10 -14.79
CA GLU A 249 -5.89 -7.35 -13.36
C GLU A 249 -6.78 -6.26 -12.73
N GLU A 250 -7.72 -6.67 -11.88
CA GLU A 250 -8.68 -5.79 -11.20
C GLU A 250 -8.01 -4.57 -10.55
N LEU A 251 -6.83 -4.78 -9.97
CA LEU A 251 -6.08 -3.76 -9.25
C LEU A 251 -5.66 -2.57 -10.15
N ILE A 252 -5.26 -2.80 -11.40
CA ILE A 252 -4.91 -1.71 -12.32
C ILE A 252 -6.16 -1.16 -13.02
N ALA A 253 -7.15 -2.00 -13.30
CA ALA A 253 -8.42 -1.58 -13.88
C ALA A 253 -9.15 -0.58 -12.98
N LEU A 254 -9.31 -0.90 -11.69
CA LEU A 254 -9.95 -0.02 -10.71
C LEU A 254 -9.14 1.24 -10.41
N HIS A 255 -7.80 1.14 -10.35
CA HIS A 255 -6.96 2.31 -10.17
C HIS A 255 -7.08 3.27 -11.35
N SER A 256 -7.09 2.74 -12.58
CA SER A 256 -7.27 3.53 -13.81
C SER A 256 -8.65 4.19 -13.86
N ALA A 257 -9.72 3.44 -13.51
CA ALA A 257 -11.07 3.97 -13.39
C ALA A 257 -11.14 5.16 -12.43
N ALA A 258 -10.59 5.00 -11.22
CA ALA A 258 -10.56 6.05 -10.20
C ALA A 258 -9.80 7.31 -10.65
N LYS A 259 -8.69 7.13 -11.38
CA LYS A 259 -7.81 8.23 -11.81
C LYS A 259 -8.42 9.11 -12.89
N ILE A 260 -9.37 8.60 -13.68
CA ILE A 260 -10.19 9.40 -14.60
C ILE A 260 -10.94 10.51 -13.86
N GLY A 261 -11.39 10.24 -12.62
CA GLY A 261 -12.07 11.21 -11.76
C GLY A 261 -11.31 12.53 -11.60
N SER A 262 -9.98 12.43 -11.52
CA SER A 262 -9.07 13.56 -11.36
C SER A 262 -8.58 14.20 -12.66
N LEU A 263 -8.82 13.58 -13.83
CA LEU A 263 -8.48 14.17 -15.13
C LEU A 263 -9.53 15.20 -15.58
N GLY A 264 -10.75 15.13 -15.06
CA GLY A 264 -11.78 16.17 -15.19
C GLY A 264 -12.07 16.56 -16.64
N GLY A 265 -12.24 17.87 -16.90
CA GLY A 265 -12.63 18.41 -18.21
C GLY A 265 -11.58 18.28 -19.32
N SER A 266 -10.38 17.76 -19.03
CA SER A 266 -9.38 17.48 -20.08
C SER A 266 -9.89 16.44 -21.08
N LEU A 267 -10.76 15.52 -20.65
CA LEU A 267 -11.33 14.46 -21.48
C LEU A 267 -12.64 14.84 -22.19
N LYS A 268 -13.04 16.12 -22.13
CA LYS A 268 -14.30 16.57 -22.70
C LYS A 268 -14.38 16.28 -24.20
N GLY A 269 -15.39 15.51 -24.60
CA GLY A 269 -15.65 15.14 -26.00
C GLY A 269 -14.70 14.07 -26.55
N GLN A 270 -13.90 13.40 -25.69
CA GLN A 270 -13.05 12.28 -26.09
C GLN A 270 -13.71 10.91 -25.87
N VAL A 271 -14.79 10.87 -25.07
CA VAL A 271 -15.52 9.63 -24.79
C VAL A 271 -16.76 9.56 -25.67
N ASP A 272 -16.59 8.96 -26.84
CA ASP A 272 -17.68 8.81 -27.83
C ASP A 272 -18.80 7.89 -27.34
N LYS A 273 -18.47 6.88 -26.52
CA LYS A 273 -19.39 5.85 -26.05
C LYS A 273 -19.28 5.62 -24.54
N PRO A 274 -19.83 6.53 -23.72
CA PRO A 274 -19.81 6.34 -22.27
C PRO A 274 -20.56 5.10 -21.82
N GLU A 275 -21.54 4.61 -22.59
CA GLU A 275 -22.28 3.39 -22.30
C GLU A 275 -21.34 2.18 -22.19
N GLU A 276 -20.40 2.02 -23.13
CA GLU A 276 -19.42 0.92 -23.12
C GLU A 276 -18.49 0.99 -21.89
N VAL A 277 -18.14 2.21 -21.45
CA VAL A 277 -17.32 2.42 -20.25
C VAL A 277 -18.09 2.04 -18.99
N LEU A 278 -19.35 2.48 -18.88
CA LEU A 278 -20.21 2.17 -17.75
C LEU A 278 -20.55 0.68 -17.66
N GLU A 279 -20.76 0.02 -18.80
CA GLU A 279 -20.95 -1.44 -18.89
C GLU A 279 -19.69 -2.18 -18.44
N GLY A 280 -18.50 -1.75 -18.89
CA GLY A 280 -17.21 -2.33 -18.46
C GLY A 280 -16.98 -2.19 -16.95
N TRP A 281 -17.28 -1.01 -16.38
CA TRP A 281 -17.17 -0.79 -14.93
C TRP A 281 -18.21 -1.58 -14.13
N ALA A 282 -19.43 -1.73 -14.65
CA ALA A 282 -20.43 -2.59 -14.04
C ALA A 282 -20.02 -4.07 -14.05
N ARG A 283 -19.38 -4.53 -15.14
CA ARG A 283 -18.79 -5.88 -15.22
C ARG A 283 -17.67 -6.07 -14.19
N LEU A 284 -16.78 -5.09 -14.05
CA LEU A 284 -15.71 -5.12 -13.06
C LEU A 284 -16.26 -5.21 -11.61
N ALA A 285 -17.32 -4.45 -11.30
CA ALA A 285 -18.00 -4.56 -10.02
C ALA A 285 -18.69 -5.92 -9.84
N HIS A 286 -19.36 -6.41 -10.88
CA HIS A 286 -20.01 -7.72 -10.89
C HIS A 286 -19.01 -8.85 -10.59
N ASP A 287 -17.86 -8.86 -11.25
CA ASP A 287 -16.85 -9.90 -11.10
C ASP A 287 -16.21 -9.87 -9.70
N ALA A 288 -16.00 -8.67 -9.12
CA ALA A 288 -15.56 -8.51 -7.74
C ALA A 288 -16.58 -9.07 -6.73
N PHE A 289 -17.88 -8.83 -6.96
CA PHE A 289 -18.95 -9.40 -6.12
C PHE A 289 -19.02 -10.93 -6.24
N GLN A 290 -18.92 -11.48 -7.46
CA GLN A 290 -18.90 -12.92 -7.68
C GLN A 290 -17.68 -13.59 -7.03
N SER A 291 -16.50 -12.99 -7.17
CA SER A 291 -15.27 -13.47 -6.55
C SER A 291 -15.40 -13.50 -5.02
N GLU A 292 -16.03 -12.48 -4.43
CA GLU A 292 -16.25 -12.41 -2.99
C GLU A 292 -17.25 -13.45 -2.49
N VAL A 293 -18.34 -13.69 -3.22
CA VAL A 293 -19.28 -14.79 -2.93
C VAL A 293 -18.57 -16.15 -2.99
N GLN A 294 -17.74 -16.38 -4.01
CA GLN A 294 -16.95 -17.60 -4.13
C GLN A 294 -15.96 -17.76 -2.98
N ARG A 295 -15.25 -16.69 -2.61
CA ARG A 295 -14.29 -16.67 -1.49
C ARG A 295 -14.98 -16.98 -0.16
N LEU A 296 -16.14 -16.35 0.09
CA LEU A 296 -16.93 -16.60 1.29
C LEU A 296 -17.44 -18.04 1.32
N ASN A 297 -17.92 -18.58 0.20
CA ASN A 297 -18.38 -19.96 0.13
C ASN A 297 -17.24 -20.98 0.33
N ALA A 298 -16.05 -20.69 -0.19
CA ALA A 298 -14.85 -21.53 -0.03
C ALA A 298 -14.22 -21.48 1.37
N LEU A 299 -14.57 -20.49 2.20
CA LEU A 299 -14.13 -20.42 3.60
C LEU A 299 -14.80 -21.53 4.42
N GLU A 300 -14.10 -22.66 4.56
CA GLU A 300 -14.40 -23.71 5.52
C GLU A 300 -14.31 -23.14 6.94
N ARG A 301 -15.36 -23.36 7.74
CA ARG A 301 -15.32 -23.05 9.16
C ARG A 301 -14.33 -24.00 9.83
N THR A 302 -13.24 -23.48 10.38
CA THR A 302 -12.64 -24.14 11.54
C THR A 302 -13.72 -24.20 12.62
N PRO A 303 -14.18 -25.39 13.04
CA PRO A 303 -15.14 -25.47 14.13
C PRO A 303 -14.54 -24.78 15.36
N PRO A 304 -15.35 -24.09 16.17
CA PRO A 304 -14.85 -23.47 17.39
C PRO A 304 -14.13 -24.55 18.21
N THR A 305 -12.84 -24.34 18.47
CA THR A 305 -12.04 -25.28 19.24
C THR A 305 -12.74 -25.46 20.59
N PRO A 306 -13.10 -26.69 21.01
CA PRO A 306 -13.92 -26.91 22.21
C PRO A 306 -13.27 -26.40 23.51
N ASN A 307 -11.99 -26.02 23.48
CA ASN A 307 -11.22 -25.52 24.61
C ASN A 307 -10.86 -24.02 24.51
N GLN A 308 -11.58 -23.21 23.72
CA GLN A 308 -11.40 -21.77 23.81
C GLN A 308 -11.91 -21.29 25.18
N PRO A 309 -11.07 -20.62 25.99
CA PRO A 309 -11.53 -20.03 27.25
C PRO A 309 -12.64 -19.02 26.96
N VAL A 310 -13.67 -19.04 27.80
CA VAL A 310 -14.85 -18.17 27.72
C VAL A 310 -14.38 -16.71 27.57
N LYS A 311 -14.98 -15.96 26.64
CA LYS A 311 -14.64 -14.55 26.41
C LYS A 311 -14.68 -13.79 27.75
N PRO A 312 -13.66 -12.97 28.08
CA PRO A 312 -13.59 -12.28 29.38
C PRO A 312 -14.85 -11.48 29.74
N ILE A 313 -15.56 -10.96 28.73
CA ILE A 313 -16.79 -10.20 28.90
C ILE A 313 -17.95 -11.04 29.49
N ASP A 314 -17.96 -12.34 29.22
CA ASP A 314 -18.99 -13.26 29.74
C ASP A 314 -18.66 -13.73 31.17
N VAL A 315 -17.39 -13.63 31.57
CA VAL A 315 -16.91 -13.92 32.93
C VAL A 315 -17.09 -12.72 33.87
N LEU A 316 -17.06 -11.51 33.33
CA LEU A 316 -17.11 -10.26 34.10
C LEU A 316 -18.51 -9.66 34.25
N ARG A 317 -19.57 -10.27 33.71
CA ARG A 317 -20.95 -9.83 34.00
C ARG A 317 -21.33 -10.29 35.41
N PRO A 318 -21.65 -9.39 36.36
CA PRO A 318 -22.20 -9.79 37.64
C PRO A 318 -23.52 -10.54 37.38
N LYS A 319 -23.66 -11.74 37.96
CA LYS A 319 -24.95 -12.44 37.98
C LYS A 319 -25.96 -11.51 38.65
N VAL A 320 -26.90 -10.97 37.86
CA VAL A 320 -28.13 -10.43 38.42
C VAL A 320 -28.95 -11.64 38.86
N ASP A 321 -28.87 -11.96 40.14
CA ASP A 321 -29.71 -12.98 40.76
C ASP A 321 -31.18 -12.60 40.57
N LYS A 322 -31.86 -13.32 39.68
CA LYS A 322 -33.31 -13.30 39.56
C LYS A 322 -33.91 -14.07 40.73
N SER A 323 -33.89 -13.46 41.91
CA SER A 323 -34.71 -13.87 43.05
C SER A 323 -35.04 -12.67 43.92
N ASN A 324 -36.12 -11.96 43.61
CA ASN A 324 -37.22 -11.85 44.56
C ASN A 324 -38.42 -11.14 43.95
N LYS A 325 -39.56 -11.80 44.15
CA LYS A 325 -40.91 -11.34 43.87
C LYS A 325 -41.46 -10.82 45.20
N SER A 326 -41.63 -9.51 45.33
CA SER A 326 -42.51 -8.87 46.34
C SER A 326 -42.94 -7.52 45.76
N SER A 327 -44.14 -7.40 45.19
CA SER A 327 -45.39 -7.04 45.89
C SER A 327 -45.34 -5.69 46.62
N GLY A 328 -46.11 -4.72 46.11
CA GLY A 328 -46.84 -3.79 46.97
C GLY A 328 -46.48 -2.31 46.90
N ALA A 329 -47.42 -1.56 46.31
CA ALA A 329 -47.97 -0.30 46.80
C ALA A 329 -47.09 0.96 46.95
N ASN A 330 -47.38 1.93 46.06
CA ASN A 330 -48.02 3.22 46.34
C ASN A 330 -47.40 4.19 47.39
N LEU A 331 -47.58 5.50 47.09
CA LEU A 331 -47.26 6.72 47.88
C LEU A 331 -45.80 7.16 47.67
N GLY A 332 -45.46 8.37 47.23
CA GLY A 332 -46.11 9.68 47.34
C GLY A 332 -44.98 10.65 47.70
N GLY A 333 -44.78 11.74 46.94
CA GLY A 333 -43.85 12.81 47.33
C GLY A 333 -44.30 13.51 48.63
N PRO A 334 -43.63 14.59 49.12
CA PRO A 334 -42.63 15.44 48.45
C PRO A 334 -41.42 15.84 49.36
N GLU A 335 -40.56 16.70 48.78
CA GLU A 335 -39.78 17.83 49.36
C GLU A 335 -39.21 17.77 50.79
N PHE A 336 -37.91 18.08 50.91
CA PHE A 336 -37.22 19.05 51.80
C PHE A 336 -35.70 18.75 51.60
N ASP A 337 -34.68 19.62 51.66
CA ASP A 337 -34.44 21.06 51.71
C ASP A 337 -33.02 21.20 52.30
N GLU A 338 -32.32 22.27 51.91
CA GLU A 338 -31.13 22.96 52.49
C GLU A 338 -30.14 22.21 53.40
N GLY A 339 -28.85 22.18 53.03
CA GLY A 339 -27.82 23.06 53.63
C GLY A 339 -26.84 22.19 54.46
N ASP A 340 -25.58 22.48 54.73
CA ASP A 340 -24.72 23.64 54.60
C ASP A 340 -23.27 23.16 54.89
N ASP A 341 -22.32 23.94 54.39
CA ASP A 341 -20.96 24.18 54.90
C ASP A 341 -19.85 23.10 55.00
N GLY A 342 -18.73 23.40 54.30
CA GLY A 342 -17.53 23.88 54.99
C GLY A 342 -16.44 22.88 55.40
N GLY A 343 -15.29 22.91 54.70
CA GLY A 343 -14.00 22.94 55.40
C GLY A 343 -12.94 21.88 55.08
N MET A 344 -11.88 22.35 54.40
CA MET A 344 -10.45 22.06 54.67
C MET A 344 -9.87 20.67 54.31
N GLY A 345 -8.70 20.72 53.66
CA GLY A 345 -7.56 19.92 54.12
C GLY A 345 -6.88 19.01 53.10
N GLU A 346 -6.10 19.63 52.22
CA GLU A 346 -4.79 19.16 51.74
C GLU A 346 -4.18 17.92 52.44
N MET A 347 -4.11 16.80 51.73
CA MET A 347 -3.07 15.75 51.78
C MET A 347 -3.22 14.97 50.46
N GLY A 348 -2.21 14.71 49.64
CA GLY A 348 -0.83 14.34 49.93
C GLY A 348 -0.56 13.19 48.97
N GLY A 349 0.45 13.35 48.11
CA GLY A 349 0.64 12.58 46.87
C GLY A 349 0.60 11.05 47.03
N MET A 350 0.02 10.42 46.02
CA MET A 350 0.25 9.02 45.66
C MET A 350 0.57 8.98 44.17
N GLY A 351 1.74 8.43 43.86
CA GLY A 351 2.33 8.42 42.53
C GLY A 351 1.49 7.67 41.51
N MET A 352 1.24 8.33 40.38
CA MET A 352 0.88 7.66 39.14
C MET A 352 2.16 7.17 38.49
N GLU A 353 2.44 5.89 38.69
CA GLU A 353 3.23 5.06 37.78
C GLU A 353 2.61 5.17 36.36
N PRO A 354 3.34 5.62 35.33
CA PRO A 354 2.85 5.58 33.97
C PRO A 354 2.94 4.13 33.48
N GLY A 355 1.84 3.41 33.65
CA GLY A 355 1.64 2.09 33.07
C GLY A 355 1.76 2.14 31.55
N GLU A 356 2.63 1.26 31.06
CA GLU A 356 2.97 0.96 29.68
C GLU A 356 1.76 0.98 28.74
N GLY A 357 1.61 2.10 28.04
CA GLY A 357 0.73 2.21 26.88
C GLY A 357 1.37 1.51 25.69
N TYR A 358 0.83 0.33 25.34
CA TYR A 358 0.97 -0.26 24.02
C TYR A 358 0.33 0.69 22.99
N GLY A 359 1.12 1.64 22.52
CA GLY A 359 0.82 2.47 21.38
C GLY A 359 2.03 2.47 20.48
N GLU A 360 2.01 1.64 19.43
CA GLU A 360 2.85 1.84 18.26
C GLU A 360 2.24 1.07 17.08
N SER A 361 1.38 1.79 16.36
CA SER A 361 1.08 1.54 14.95
C SER A 361 2.39 1.45 14.18
N LEU A 362 2.56 0.34 13.45
CA LEU A 362 3.57 0.22 12.41
C LEU A 362 3.38 1.38 11.41
N ASP A 363 4.38 2.26 11.39
CA ASP A 363 4.67 3.24 10.34
C ASP A 363 4.96 2.47 9.04
N GLU A 364 3.89 1.95 8.43
CA GLU A 364 3.87 1.45 7.07
C GLU A 364 4.04 2.64 6.13
N GLY A 365 5.12 2.61 5.34
CA GLY A 365 5.29 3.48 4.19
C GLY A 365 4.31 3.15 3.06
N MET A 366 3.02 3.27 3.35
CA MET A 366 1.94 3.20 2.38
C MET A 366 1.60 4.63 1.96
N ASP A 367 1.35 4.79 0.66
CA ASP A 367 0.58 5.90 0.08
C ASP A 367 -0.87 5.91 0.59
N ASP A 368 -1.03 5.79 1.91
CA ASP A 368 -2.27 6.04 2.64
C ASP A 368 -2.31 7.48 3.17
N ASP A 369 -1.34 8.34 2.87
CA ASP A 369 -1.40 9.77 3.23
C ASP A 369 -2.11 10.67 2.20
N GLU A 370 -2.57 10.11 1.06
CA GLU A 370 -3.66 10.68 0.24
C GLU A 370 -5.00 9.90 0.40
N MET A 371 -4.95 8.81 1.19
CA MET A 371 -6.06 8.03 1.74
C MET A 371 -6.09 8.12 3.27
N GLY A 372 -5.61 9.26 3.80
CA GLY A 372 -5.38 9.47 5.21
C GLY A 372 -6.64 9.94 5.90
N GLY A 373 -7.41 8.99 6.42
CA GLY A 373 -8.44 9.28 7.40
C GLY A 373 -9.78 8.64 7.07
N MET A 374 -10.04 7.54 7.78
CA MET A 374 -11.37 7.08 8.16
C MET A 374 -12.29 6.66 7.01
N GLY A 375 -12.77 5.42 7.09
CA GLY A 375 -14.04 5.00 6.51
C GLY A 375 -15.25 5.73 7.11
N GLY A 376 -15.21 7.07 7.13
CA GLY A 376 -16.21 7.96 7.72
C GLY A 376 -16.87 8.93 6.73
N MET A 377 -16.45 8.96 5.45
CA MET A 377 -17.09 9.82 4.44
C MET A 377 -18.05 9.07 3.50
N PHE A 378 -17.95 7.73 3.42
CA PHE A 378 -18.92 6.87 2.72
C PHE A 378 -19.92 6.18 3.68
N GLY A 379 -19.95 6.65 4.93
CA GLY A 379 -20.85 6.22 5.99
C GLY A 379 -21.12 7.41 6.90
N GLY A 380 -21.89 8.38 6.40
CA GLY A 380 -22.46 9.45 7.21
C GLY A 380 -23.53 8.89 8.14
N GLN A 381 -23.10 8.08 9.10
CA GLN A 381 -23.74 7.60 10.32
C GLN A 381 -22.87 6.45 10.79
N THR A 382 -22.42 6.49 12.04
CA THR A 382 -21.99 5.28 12.75
C THR A 382 -23.24 4.41 12.90
N THR A 383 -23.62 3.70 11.85
CA THR A 383 -24.60 2.62 11.93
C THR A 383 -23.98 1.58 12.85
N SER A 384 -24.53 1.48 14.04
CA SER A 384 -24.13 0.48 15.03
C SER A 384 -24.60 -0.87 14.49
N TYR A 385 -23.81 -1.49 13.61
CA TYR A 385 -24.05 -2.87 13.22
C TYR A 385 -24.03 -3.76 14.46
N LYS A 386 -24.92 -4.77 14.51
CA LYS A 386 -24.74 -5.87 15.46
C LYS A 386 -23.40 -6.55 15.20
N ASP A 387 -22.85 -7.25 16.18
CA ASP A 387 -21.58 -7.97 16.05
C ASP A 387 -21.55 -8.85 14.78
N GLN A 388 -20.85 -8.38 13.74
CA GLN A 388 -20.70 -9.06 12.45
C GLN A 388 -19.46 -9.96 12.46
N PRO A 389 -19.47 -11.08 11.72
CA PRO A 389 -18.27 -11.88 11.49
C PRO A 389 -17.17 -11.06 10.80
N ALA A 390 -15.90 -11.33 11.13
CA ALA A 390 -14.76 -10.61 10.56
C ALA A 390 -14.69 -10.74 9.04
N GLU A 391 -15.15 -11.87 8.49
CA GLU A 391 -15.21 -12.13 7.06
C GLU A 391 -16.20 -11.18 6.38
N VAL A 392 -17.39 -10.95 6.97
CA VAL A 392 -18.40 -10.03 6.43
C VAL A 392 -17.87 -8.59 6.45
N ILE A 393 -17.21 -8.19 7.54
CA ILE A 393 -16.60 -6.85 7.64
C ILE A 393 -15.52 -6.65 6.58
N GLY A 394 -14.64 -7.65 6.38
CA GLY A 394 -13.60 -7.61 5.36
C GLY A 394 -14.18 -7.50 3.94
N SER A 395 -15.16 -8.35 3.63
CA SER A 395 -15.86 -8.38 2.34
C SER A 395 -16.53 -7.04 2.05
N ARG A 396 -17.27 -6.50 3.02
CA ARG A 396 -17.96 -5.21 2.90
C ARG A 396 -16.98 -4.06 2.69
N ARG A 397 -15.82 -4.06 3.37
CA ARG A 397 -14.78 -3.05 3.16
C ARG A 397 -14.20 -3.11 1.75
N TYR A 398 -13.89 -4.31 1.27
CA TYR A 398 -13.36 -4.52 -0.06
C TYR A 398 -14.36 -4.10 -1.15
N LEU A 399 -15.59 -4.59 -1.11
CA LEU A 399 -16.62 -4.24 -2.11
C LEU A 399 -16.97 -2.75 -2.10
N ASN A 400 -17.02 -2.11 -0.92
CA ASN A 400 -17.17 -0.65 -0.86
C ASN A 400 -16.00 0.08 -1.52
N LYS A 401 -14.77 -0.41 -1.39
CA LYS A 401 -13.59 0.19 -2.05
C LYS A 401 -13.72 0.11 -3.57
N VAL A 402 -14.16 -1.03 -4.11
CA VAL A 402 -14.43 -1.22 -5.55
C VAL A 402 -15.46 -0.18 -6.03
N LEU A 403 -16.63 -0.13 -5.39
CA LEU A 403 -17.70 0.80 -5.77
C LEU A 403 -17.29 2.27 -5.62
N GLN A 404 -16.50 2.60 -4.59
CA GLN A 404 -15.96 3.95 -4.40
C GLN A 404 -15.00 4.36 -5.52
N GLN A 405 -14.14 3.47 -5.98
CA GLN A 405 -13.21 3.76 -7.09
C GLN A 405 -13.96 4.03 -8.38
N LEU A 406 -14.99 3.23 -8.67
CA LEU A 406 -15.85 3.44 -9.84
C LEU A 406 -16.67 4.74 -9.73
N ASN A 407 -17.24 5.03 -8.55
CA ASN A 407 -17.95 6.28 -8.31
C ASN A 407 -17.03 7.50 -8.46
N LEU A 408 -15.78 7.39 -7.99
CA LEU A 408 -14.77 8.44 -8.16
C LEU A 408 -14.44 8.65 -9.65
N GLY A 409 -14.31 7.57 -10.42
CA GLY A 409 -14.14 7.64 -11.87
C GLY A 409 -15.31 8.32 -12.59
N ALA A 410 -16.54 7.95 -12.21
CA ALA A 410 -17.76 8.48 -12.82
C ALA A 410 -18.00 9.95 -12.49
N THR A 411 -17.85 10.33 -11.22
CA THR A 411 -18.31 11.62 -10.68
C THR A 411 -17.20 12.58 -10.30
N GLY A 412 -15.95 12.11 -10.22
CA GLY A 412 -14.85 12.85 -9.61
C GLY A 412 -14.98 13.07 -8.10
N SER A 413 -16.01 12.48 -7.45
CA SER A 413 -16.26 12.63 -6.01
C SER A 413 -16.08 11.33 -5.25
N ARG A 414 -15.53 11.47 -4.04
CA ARG A 414 -15.51 10.41 -3.02
C ARG A 414 -16.80 10.37 -2.19
N THR A 415 -17.86 11.04 -2.59
CA THR A 415 -19.15 11.04 -1.88
C THR A 415 -20.18 10.23 -2.65
N LYS A 416 -21.11 9.60 -1.92
CA LYS A 416 -22.30 8.96 -2.49
C LYS A 416 -23.16 9.96 -3.27
N GLY A 417 -23.84 9.44 -4.29
CA GLY A 417 -24.77 10.19 -5.12
C GLY A 417 -24.11 11.18 -6.08
N VAL A 418 -24.94 11.84 -6.89
CA VAL A 418 -24.51 12.78 -7.92
C VAL A 418 -24.04 14.10 -7.27
N PRO A 419 -22.75 14.49 -7.42
CA PRO A 419 -22.26 15.73 -6.82
C PRO A 419 -22.83 16.96 -7.54
N LYS A 420 -22.95 18.08 -6.81
CA LYS A 420 -23.41 19.37 -7.36
C LYS A 420 -22.46 19.93 -8.42
N THR A 421 -21.17 19.67 -8.24
CA THR A 421 -20.11 19.94 -9.23
C THR A 421 -19.66 18.60 -9.77
N GLY A 422 -20.09 18.26 -10.98
CA GLY A 422 -19.66 17.03 -11.65
C GLY A 422 -18.14 17.02 -11.88
N GLY A 423 -17.56 15.83 -11.93
CA GLY A 423 -16.15 15.54 -12.25
C GLY A 423 -16.05 14.23 -13.01
N GLY A 424 -14.83 13.76 -13.32
CA GLY A 424 -14.61 12.48 -13.98
C GLY A 424 -15.37 12.32 -15.31
N LEU A 425 -15.94 11.13 -15.52
CA LEU A 425 -16.68 10.79 -16.74
C LEU A 425 -17.84 11.74 -17.01
N MET A 426 -18.56 12.20 -15.97
CA MET A 426 -19.68 13.15 -16.12
C MET A 426 -19.29 14.46 -16.81
N LEU A 427 -18.04 14.94 -16.66
CA LEU A 427 -17.52 16.13 -17.36
C LEU A 427 -16.82 15.80 -18.68
N SER A 428 -16.48 14.53 -18.89
CA SER A 428 -15.76 14.04 -20.07
C SER A 428 -16.70 13.80 -21.25
N VAL A 429 -17.98 13.56 -20.98
CA VAL A 429 -19.02 13.31 -21.98
C VAL A 429 -19.75 14.59 -22.39
N ASP A 430 -20.37 14.56 -23.57
CA ASP A 430 -21.28 15.62 -23.99
C ASP A 430 -22.48 15.74 -23.04
N GLU A 431 -23.06 16.94 -22.94
CA GLU A 431 -24.18 17.23 -22.04
C GLU A 431 -25.37 16.28 -22.28
N ALA A 432 -25.62 15.91 -23.54
CA ALA A 432 -26.66 14.95 -23.93
C ALA A 432 -26.46 13.52 -23.37
N LYS A 433 -25.23 13.13 -23.06
CA LYS A 433 -24.88 11.80 -22.50
C LYS A 433 -24.57 11.85 -21.00
N SER A 434 -24.54 13.05 -20.42
CA SER A 434 -24.30 13.25 -18.99
C SER A 434 -25.41 12.63 -18.14
N ASP A 435 -26.66 12.62 -18.62
CA ASP A 435 -27.79 12.03 -17.91
C ASP A 435 -27.66 10.50 -17.80
N THR A 436 -27.14 9.82 -18.83
CA THR A 436 -26.83 8.39 -18.78
C THR A 436 -25.84 8.06 -17.65
N VAL A 437 -24.81 8.88 -17.47
CA VAL A 437 -23.82 8.71 -16.40
C VAL A 437 -24.46 8.97 -15.03
N LYS A 438 -25.35 9.96 -14.90
CA LYS A 438 -26.08 10.23 -13.65
C LYS A 438 -27.00 9.08 -13.27
N ASP A 439 -27.75 8.54 -14.22
CA ASP A 439 -28.65 7.41 -13.99
C ASP A 439 -27.88 6.17 -13.53
N TRP A 440 -26.70 5.92 -14.11
CA TRP A 440 -25.81 4.85 -13.66
C TRP A 440 -25.30 5.08 -12.24
N VAL A 441 -24.89 6.31 -11.89
CA VAL A 441 -24.44 6.67 -10.53
C VAL A 441 -25.56 6.48 -9.51
N VAL A 442 -26.81 6.80 -9.85
CA VAL A 442 -27.96 6.55 -8.97
C VAL A 442 -28.14 5.07 -8.71
N LYS A 443 -28.09 4.23 -9.75
CA LYS A 443 -28.17 2.76 -9.60
C LYS A 443 -26.99 2.20 -8.80
N LEU A 444 -25.78 2.76 -8.98
CA LEU A 444 -24.62 2.38 -8.16
C LEU A 444 -24.84 2.73 -6.68
N ASP A 445 -25.44 3.88 -6.39
CA ASP A 445 -25.77 4.31 -5.01
C ASP A 445 -26.81 3.40 -4.35
N GLU A 446 -27.77 2.87 -5.12
CA GLU A 446 -28.69 1.82 -4.66
C GLU A 446 -27.93 0.55 -4.24
N VAL A 447 -26.98 0.09 -5.07
CA VAL A 447 -26.13 -1.07 -4.74
C VAL A 447 -25.27 -0.81 -3.49
N ILE A 448 -24.68 0.38 -3.39
CA ILE A 448 -23.91 0.80 -2.21
C ILE A 448 -24.80 0.81 -0.95
N THR A 449 -26.04 1.29 -1.07
CA THR A 449 -26.99 1.36 0.04
C THR A 449 -27.42 -0.03 0.47
N ALA A 450 -27.73 -0.92 -0.48
CA ALA A 450 -28.10 -2.30 -0.22
C ALA A 450 -26.96 -3.08 0.46
N LEU A 451 -25.73 -2.98 -0.07
CA LEU A 451 -24.53 -3.60 0.51
C LEU A 451 -24.30 -3.16 1.97
N ASN A 452 -24.60 -1.90 2.27
CA ASN A 452 -24.39 -1.33 3.60
C ASN A 452 -25.58 -1.45 4.56
N SER A 453 -26.64 -2.17 4.17
CA SER A 453 -27.82 -2.37 5.01
C SER A 453 -27.46 -2.97 6.38
N GLU A 454 -28.15 -2.50 7.42
CA GLU A 454 -28.07 -3.01 8.79
C GLU A 454 -28.71 -4.40 8.94
N THR A 455 -29.55 -4.80 7.99
CA THR A 455 -30.23 -6.11 7.99
C THR A 455 -29.32 -7.26 7.56
N LEU A 456 -28.19 -6.96 6.92
CA LEU A 456 -27.18 -7.93 6.47
C LEU A 456 -26.17 -8.17 7.61
N ASP A 457 -26.65 -8.62 8.77
CA ASP A 457 -25.89 -8.75 10.02
C ASP A 457 -25.22 -10.12 10.21
N ASP A 458 -25.59 -11.12 9.43
CA ASP A 458 -24.97 -12.44 9.41
C ASP A 458 -24.49 -12.84 8.00
N ARG A 459 -23.68 -13.90 7.93
CA ARG A 459 -23.07 -14.36 6.67
C ARG A 459 -24.11 -14.85 5.65
N GLU A 460 -25.18 -15.51 6.09
CA GLU A 460 -26.18 -16.09 5.19
C GLU A 460 -26.98 -14.97 4.52
N LYS A 461 -27.53 -14.06 5.32
CA LYS A 461 -28.18 -12.84 4.83
C LYS A 461 -27.24 -12.00 3.98
N PHE A 462 -25.97 -11.87 4.38
CA PHE A 462 -25.00 -11.11 3.58
C PHE A 462 -24.76 -11.75 2.21
N LEU A 463 -24.64 -13.08 2.12
CA LEU A 463 -24.52 -13.79 0.84
C LEU A 463 -25.77 -13.63 -0.02
N GLU A 464 -26.96 -13.79 0.55
CA GLU A 464 -28.23 -13.54 -0.17
C GLU A 464 -28.30 -12.10 -0.71
N GLY A 465 -27.92 -11.12 0.12
CA GLY A 465 -27.85 -9.72 -0.29
C GLY A 465 -26.82 -9.48 -1.40
N LEU A 466 -25.67 -10.16 -1.38
CA LEU A 466 -24.68 -10.08 -2.47
C LEU A 466 -25.23 -10.68 -3.77
N ASP A 467 -25.91 -11.81 -3.71
CA ASP A 467 -26.52 -12.45 -4.89
C ASP A 467 -27.58 -11.56 -5.54
N GLU A 468 -28.39 -10.85 -4.74
CA GLU A 468 -29.33 -9.84 -5.26
C GLU A 468 -28.60 -8.71 -5.99
N GLN A 469 -27.49 -8.22 -5.45
CA GLN A 469 -26.72 -7.14 -6.08
C GLN A 469 -25.98 -7.62 -7.34
N ILE A 470 -25.55 -8.88 -7.40
CA ILE A 470 -24.96 -9.48 -8.60
C ILE A 470 -25.95 -9.39 -9.78
N VAL A 471 -27.25 -9.63 -9.55
CA VAL A 471 -28.27 -9.51 -10.60
C VAL A 471 -28.42 -8.07 -11.08
N VAL A 472 -28.41 -7.10 -10.16
CA VAL A 472 -28.48 -5.67 -10.50
C VAL A 472 -27.25 -5.24 -11.31
N LEU A 473 -26.06 -5.66 -10.89
CA LEU A 473 -24.81 -5.34 -11.58
C LEU A 473 -24.70 -6.05 -12.95
N ALA A 474 -25.20 -7.28 -13.08
CA ALA A 474 -25.26 -7.98 -14.36
C ALA A 474 -26.17 -7.24 -15.37
N ALA A 475 -27.32 -6.74 -14.91
CA ALA A 475 -28.21 -5.92 -15.73
C ALA A 475 -27.55 -4.60 -16.15
N LEU A 476 -26.78 -3.96 -15.27
CA LEU A 476 -25.99 -2.76 -15.58
C LEU A 476 -24.84 -3.03 -16.56
N ALA A 477 -24.25 -4.22 -16.49
CA ALA A 477 -23.15 -4.65 -17.35
C ALA A 477 -23.63 -5.23 -18.70
N ASN A 478 -24.95 -5.24 -18.94
CA ASN A 478 -25.59 -5.87 -20.09
C ASN A 478 -25.14 -7.34 -20.29
N ILE A 479 -24.94 -8.04 -19.17
CA ILE A 479 -24.66 -9.48 -19.16
C ILE A 479 -26.02 -10.17 -19.16
N GLU A 480 -26.37 -10.85 -20.25
CA GLU A 480 -27.59 -11.67 -20.28
C GLU A 480 -27.53 -12.67 -19.13
N ALA A 481 -28.60 -12.76 -18.33
CA ALA A 481 -28.76 -13.72 -17.26
C ALA A 481 -28.82 -15.16 -17.84
N GLY A 482 -27.67 -15.70 -18.24
CA GLY A 482 -27.64 -16.86 -19.14
C GLY A 482 -26.32 -17.63 -19.25
N GLU A 483 -25.17 -17.13 -18.81
CA GLU A 483 -23.95 -17.95 -18.75
C GLU A 483 -23.74 -18.53 -17.35
N LYS A 484 -24.60 -19.50 -17.01
CA LYS A 484 -24.14 -20.59 -16.14
C LYS A 484 -23.03 -21.30 -16.89
N LYS A 485 -21.79 -21.08 -16.44
CA LYS A 485 -20.59 -21.89 -16.67
C LYS A 485 -20.88 -23.20 -17.41
N ALA A 486 -20.48 -23.26 -18.68
CA ALA A 486 -20.41 -24.52 -19.40
C ALA A 486 -19.44 -25.47 -18.68
N GLU A 487 -19.99 -26.61 -18.27
CA GLU A 487 -19.38 -27.93 -18.13
C GLU A 487 -18.12 -28.08 -17.26
N GLN A 488 -18.35 -28.53 -16.02
CA GLN A 488 -17.48 -29.56 -15.43
C GLN A 488 -17.60 -30.83 -16.30
N PRO A 489 -16.50 -31.46 -16.75
CA PRO A 489 -16.55 -32.82 -17.23
C PRO A 489 -16.50 -33.77 -16.03
N GLU A 490 -17.66 -34.31 -15.63
CA GLU A 490 -17.72 -35.52 -14.81
C GLU A 490 -17.47 -36.77 -15.69
N GLY A 491 -16.42 -37.52 -15.36
CA GLY A 491 -16.53 -38.98 -15.19
C GLY A 491 -16.36 -39.90 -16.41
N GLN A 492 -15.11 -40.31 -16.67
CA GLN A 492 -14.72 -41.71 -16.88
C GLN A 492 -13.36 -41.86 -16.18
N GLY A 493 -13.05 -42.77 -15.28
CA GLY A 493 -13.66 -43.97 -14.74
C GLY A 493 -12.50 -44.68 -14.03
N ASP A 494 -12.79 -45.30 -12.88
CA ASP A 494 -11.85 -46.00 -12.00
C ASP A 494 -10.73 -46.79 -12.70
N ALA A 495 -9.49 -46.55 -12.27
CA ALA A 495 -8.49 -47.60 -12.14
C ALA A 495 -7.60 -47.28 -10.93
N ALA A 496 -8.05 -47.75 -9.77
CA ALA A 496 -7.20 -47.93 -8.60
C ALA A 496 -6.06 -48.89 -8.94
N LEU A 497 -4.80 -48.46 -8.75
CA LEU A 497 -3.72 -49.34 -8.31
C LEU A 497 -2.73 -48.51 -7.50
N GLY A 498 -2.74 -48.78 -6.19
CA GLY A 498 -1.71 -48.31 -5.27
C GLY A 498 -0.34 -48.88 -5.63
N GLY A 499 0.69 -48.14 -5.27
CA GLY A 499 2.08 -48.51 -5.48
C GLY A 499 3.00 -47.45 -4.94
N ASP A 500 3.21 -47.52 -3.63
CA ASP A 500 4.43 -47.09 -2.93
C ASP A 500 5.68 -47.33 -3.81
N LEU A 501 6.59 -46.35 -3.91
CA LEU A 501 8.04 -46.56 -3.82
C LEU A 501 8.81 -45.23 -4.02
N LEU A 502 9.34 -44.74 -2.90
CA LEU A 502 10.68 -44.15 -2.85
C LEU A 502 11.69 -45.22 -3.30
N ASP A 503 12.44 -45.01 -4.39
CA ASP A 503 13.89 -45.23 -4.45
C ASP A 503 14.49 -44.91 -5.83
N GLY A 504 15.74 -44.45 -5.81
CA GLY A 504 16.77 -44.99 -6.71
C GLY A 504 16.95 -44.42 -8.12
N ALA A 505 18.07 -43.72 -8.29
CA ALA A 505 18.69 -43.28 -9.54
C ALA A 505 18.89 -44.37 -10.62
N GLN A 506 18.96 -43.96 -11.89
CA GLN A 506 20.09 -44.25 -12.80
C GLN A 506 19.94 -43.58 -14.18
N ASP A 507 20.98 -42.87 -14.60
CA ASP A 507 21.30 -42.54 -16.00
C ASP A 507 21.40 -43.81 -16.86
N PRO A 508 21.24 -43.69 -18.18
CA PRO A 508 22.39 -44.05 -19.01
C PRO A 508 22.65 -43.14 -20.22
N PHE A 509 23.94 -42.92 -20.45
CA PHE A 509 24.56 -42.50 -21.71
C PHE A 509 24.17 -43.40 -22.90
N ALA A 510 24.02 -42.80 -24.09
CA ALA A 510 24.80 -43.11 -25.30
C ALA A 510 24.24 -42.35 -26.52
N ASP A 511 25.00 -41.41 -27.09
CA ASP A 511 25.62 -41.59 -28.40
C ASP A 511 26.30 -40.31 -28.91
N ALA A 512 27.55 -40.46 -29.33
CA ALA A 512 28.29 -39.55 -30.19
C ALA A 512 28.82 -40.40 -31.36
N PRO A 513 29.09 -39.85 -32.56
CA PRO A 513 30.42 -39.26 -32.76
C PRO A 513 30.48 -38.12 -33.80
N GLY A 514 31.56 -37.35 -33.78
CA GLY A 514 31.94 -36.51 -34.92
C GLY A 514 32.96 -35.41 -34.61
N ALA A 515 34.23 -35.78 -34.48
CA ALA A 515 35.35 -34.87 -34.34
C ALA A 515 35.70 -34.14 -35.66
N GLY A 516 36.11 -32.88 -35.55
CA GLY A 516 36.69 -32.10 -36.65
C GLY A 516 37.39 -30.84 -36.12
N THR A 517 38.65 -30.97 -35.74
CA THR A 517 39.58 -29.88 -35.41
C THR A 517 39.91 -29.03 -36.64
N PRO A 518 40.17 -27.72 -36.48
CA PRO A 518 41.08 -27.02 -37.36
C PRO A 518 42.30 -26.50 -36.59
N ALA A 519 43.49 -26.94 -37.01
CA ALA A 519 44.76 -26.34 -36.66
C ALA A 519 45.00 -25.10 -37.54
N ALA A 520 45.56 -24.06 -36.91
CA ALA A 520 46.02 -22.82 -37.53
C ALA A 520 47.05 -23.05 -38.67
N PRO A 521 47.25 -22.03 -39.51
CA PRO A 521 48.53 -21.34 -39.41
C PRO A 521 48.36 -19.81 -39.46
N GLY A 522 49.18 -19.12 -38.65
CA GLY A 522 49.25 -17.67 -38.63
C GLY A 522 50.03 -17.08 -39.80
N ASN A 523 50.11 -15.75 -39.82
CA ASN A 523 51.31 -15.05 -40.27
C ASN A 523 51.28 -13.58 -39.82
N PRO A 524 52.44 -12.90 -39.83
CA PRO A 524 52.68 -11.66 -39.09
C PRO A 524 52.29 -10.40 -39.88
N ALA A 525 52.37 -9.28 -39.14
CA ALA A 525 52.11 -7.88 -39.48
C ALA A 525 50.64 -7.44 -39.35
#